data_AF-A0A7C3I365-F1
#
_entry.id   AF-A0A7C3I365-F1
#
_cell.length_a   1.000
_cell.length_b   1.000
_cell.length_c   1.000
_cell.angle_alpha   90.00
_cell.angle_beta   90.00
_cell.angle_gamma   90.00
#
_symmetry.space_group_name_H-M   'P 1'
#
loop_
_entity.id
_entity.type
_entity.pdbx_description
1 polymer ?
#
loop_
_entity_poly.entity_id
_entity_poly.type
_entity_poly.pdbx_seq_one_letter_code
_entity_poly.pdbx_strand_id
1 'polypeptide(L)'
;MNNDQAQGKINELLANPAFADHIVLEKRLPAVPPNYVPIPEDVDPRLKQALQGRGIEALYTHQAEVWDHVRSGRHTVVVTPTASGKTLCYNLPTLQALLEDEHARA
;
A
#
# COMPACT_ATOMS: atom_id res chain seq x y z
N MET A 1 -18.30 4.27 -11.46
CA MET A 1 -18.86 5.48 -10.81
C MET A 1 -17.75 6.50 -10.77
N ASN A 2 -17.91 7.64 -11.44
CA ASN A 2 -16.90 8.70 -11.41
C ASN A 2 -17.00 9.47 -10.08
N ASN A 3 -15.97 10.25 -9.75
CA ASN A 3 -15.88 10.93 -8.44
C ASN A 3 -17.07 11.88 -8.20
N ASP A 4 -17.58 12.50 -9.27
CA ASP A 4 -18.73 13.41 -9.23
C ASP A 4 -20.04 12.71 -8.87
N GLN A 5 -20.29 11.50 -9.39
CA GLN A 5 -21.46 10.70 -9.03
C GLN A 5 -21.43 10.25 -7.56
N ALA A 6 -20.25 9.85 -7.07
CA ALA A 6 -20.07 9.48 -5.66
C ALA A 6 -20.30 10.67 -4.73
N GLN A 7 -19.75 11.82 -5.09
CA GLN A 7 -19.92 13.07 -4.36
C GLN A 7 -21.39 13.50 -4.33
N GLY A 8 -22.12 13.37 -5.44
CA GLY A 8 -23.56 13.65 -5.52
C GLY A 8 -24.38 12.78 -4.57
N LYS A 9 -24.07 11.48 -4.48
CA LYS A 9 -24.74 10.55 -3.56
C LYS A 9 -24.46 10.86 -2.09
N ILE A 10 -23.22 11.27 -1.76
CA ILE A 10 -22.88 11.72 -0.40
C ILE A 10 -23.70 12.97 -0.05
N ASN A 11 -23.76 13.95 -0.95
CA ASN A 11 -24.51 15.19 -0.74
C ASN A 11 -26.02 14.92 -0.54
N GLU A 12 -26.59 13.97 -1.31
CA GLU A 12 -27.98 13.53 -1.15
C GLU A 12 -28.23 12.94 0.25
N LEU A 13 -27.30 12.13 0.77
CA LEU A 13 -27.40 11.52 2.09
C LEU A 13 -27.28 12.55 3.22
N LEU A 14 -26.37 13.50 3.07
CA LEU A 14 -26.16 14.61 4.04
C LEU A 14 -27.39 15.54 4.12
N ALA A 15 -28.07 15.76 2.98
CA ALA A 15 -29.25 16.63 2.92
C ALA A 15 -30.58 15.90 3.24
N ASN A 16 -30.55 14.58 3.45
CA ASN A 16 -31.76 13.80 3.66
C ASN A 16 -32.39 14.12 5.03
N PRO A 17 -33.64 14.60 5.09
CA PRO A 17 -34.30 14.94 6.36
C PRO A 17 -34.39 13.79 7.37
N ALA A 18 -34.34 12.54 6.92
CA ALA A 18 -34.33 11.37 7.80
C ALA A 18 -33.01 11.22 8.61
N PHE A 19 -31.93 11.85 8.15
CA PHE A 19 -30.59 11.70 8.73
C PHE A 19 -29.93 13.03 9.11
N ALA A 20 -30.28 14.13 8.44
CA ALA A 20 -29.61 15.43 8.55
C ALA A 20 -29.52 15.91 10.01
N ASP A 21 -30.62 15.83 10.76
CA ASP A 21 -30.67 16.26 12.17
C ASP A 21 -29.86 15.35 13.12
N HIS A 22 -29.46 14.15 12.66
CA HIS A 22 -28.68 13.19 13.44
C HIS A 22 -27.18 13.18 13.07
N ILE A 23 -26.76 13.92 12.04
CA ILE A 23 -25.36 14.00 11.61
C ILE A 23 -24.67 15.14 12.37
N VAL A 24 -23.85 14.78 13.36
CA VAL A 24 -23.15 15.76 14.21
C VAL A 24 -21.80 16.22 13.64
N LEU A 25 -21.23 15.47 12.68
CA LEU A 25 -19.93 15.78 12.10
C LEU A 25 -19.83 15.24 10.67
N GLU A 26 -19.45 16.12 9.75
CA GLU A 26 -18.96 15.79 8.42
C GLU A 26 -17.48 16.15 8.34
N LYS A 27 -16.62 15.18 8.03
CA LYS A 27 -15.19 15.43 7.83
C LYS A 27 -14.74 14.89 6.49
N ARG A 28 -14.22 15.77 5.64
CA ARG A 28 -13.64 15.43 4.34
C ARG A 28 -12.13 15.32 4.48
N LEU A 29 -11.58 14.15 4.16
CA LEU A 29 -10.14 13.94 4.09
C LEU A 29 -9.68 14.16 2.66
N PRO A 30 -8.65 15.00 2.41
CA PRO A 30 -8.13 15.20 1.07
C PRO A 30 -7.50 13.90 0.54
N ALA A 31 -7.55 13.71 -0.78
CA ALA A 31 -6.79 12.64 -1.42
C ALA A 31 -5.29 12.88 -1.23
N VAL A 32 -4.55 11.83 -0.89
CA VAL A 32 -3.10 11.87 -0.74
C VAL A 32 -2.48 11.14 -1.94
N PRO A 33 -1.67 11.82 -2.78
CA PRO A 33 -1.01 11.15 -3.88
C PRO A 33 0.00 10.12 -3.37
N PRO A 34 0.24 9.04 -4.13
CA PRO A 34 1.23 8.05 -3.76
C PRO A 34 2.65 8.61 -3.88
N ASN A 35 3.53 8.22 -2.97
CA ASN A 35 4.97 8.49 -3.06
C ASN A 35 5.69 7.19 -3.41
N TYR A 36 6.33 7.17 -4.58
CA TYR A 36 7.04 6.02 -5.12
C TYR A 36 8.55 6.22 -5.13
N VAL A 37 9.29 5.11 -5.07
CA VAL A 37 10.73 5.02 -5.26
C VAL A 37 11.05 3.81 -6.14
N PRO A 38 12.19 3.81 -6.85
CA PRO A 38 12.61 2.66 -7.65
C PRO A 38 12.68 1.38 -6.81
N ILE A 39 12.47 0.24 -7.46
CA ILE A 39 12.73 -1.07 -6.84
C ILE A 39 14.23 -1.15 -6.51
N PRO A 40 14.63 -1.49 -5.27
CA PRO A 40 16.03 -1.56 -4.87
C PRO A 40 16.86 -2.46 -5.79
N GLU A 41 18.10 -2.06 -6.07
CA GLU A 41 18.97 -2.78 -7.01
C GLU A 41 19.44 -4.14 -6.49
N ASP A 42 19.38 -4.37 -5.18
CA ASP A 42 19.72 -5.66 -4.56
C ASP A 42 18.56 -6.66 -4.54
N VAL A 43 17.39 -6.30 -5.08
CA VAL A 43 16.29 -7.24 -5.33
C VAL A 43 16.67 -8.17 -6.49
N ASP A 44 16.45 -9.48 -6.32
CA ASP A 44 16.74 -10.47 -7.35
C ASP A 44 16.05 -10.09 -8.69
N PRO A 45 16.78 -10.11 -9.82
CA PRO A 45 16.23 -9.72 -11.12
C PRO A 45 14.94 -10.47 -11.51
N ARG A 46 14.78 -11.72 -11.09
CA ARG A 46 13.58 -12.53 -11.32
C ARG A 46 12.37 -11.96 -10.57
N LEU A 47 12.57 -11.47 -9.34
CA LEU A 47 11.53 -10.79 -8.57
C LEU A 47 11.18 -9.43 -9.19
N LYS A 48 12.19 -8.65 -9.62
CA LYS A 48 11.97 -7.37 -10.30
C LYS A 48 11.10 -7.56 -11.55
N GLN A 49 11.42 -8.56 -12.38
CA GLN A 49 10.60 -8.92 -13.55
C GLN A 49 9.18 -9.39 -13.18
N ALA A 50 9.04 -10.20 -12.13
CA ALA A 50 7.72 -10.68 -11.68
C ALA A 50 6.83 -9.54 -11.14
N LEU A 51 7.42 -8.54 -10.48
CA LEU A 51 6.72 -7.33 -10.03
C LEU A 51 6.24 -6.50 -11.22
N GLN A 52 7.12 -6.24 -12.19
CA GLN A 52 6.78 -5.51 -13.42
C GLN A 52 5.69 -6.22 -14.22
N GLY A 53 5.75 -7.55 -14.34
CA GLY A 53 4.70 -8.36 -14.97
C GLY A 53 3.33 -8.27 -14.28
N ARG A 54 3.28 -7.77 -13.04
CA ARG A 54 2.06 -7.48 -12.27
C ARG A 54 1.69 -6.00 -12.24
N GLY A 55 2.38 -5.17 -13.02
CA GLY A 55 2.18 -3.71 -13.08
C GLY A 55 2.81 -2.93 -11.92
N ILE A 56 3.72 -3.54 -11.16
CA ILE A 56 4.46 -2.88 -10.08
C ILE A 56 5.81 -2.43 -10.64
N GLU A 57 5.86 -1.20 -11.14
CA GLU A 57 7.08 -0.59 -11.72
C GLU A 57 7.97 0.08 -10.66
N ALA A 58 7.39 0.45 -9.52
CA ALA A 58 8.04 1.15 -8.42
C ALA A 58 7.43 0.71 -7.09
N LEU A 59 8.20 0.83 -6.01
CA LEU A 59 7.70 0.59 -4.66
C LEU A 59 7.12 1.86 -4.07
N TYR A 60 6.10 1.73 -3.22
CA TYR A 60 5.78 2.81 -2.30
C TYR A 60 6.94 3.04 -1.33
N THR A 61 7.13 4.28 -0.91
CA THR A 61 8.18 4.67 0.07
C THR A 61 8.20 3.78 1.32
N HIS A 62 7.04 3.46 1.90
CA HIS A 62 6.97 2.57 3.08
C HIS A 62 7.36 1.12 2.78
N GLN A 63 7.20 0.64 1.54
CA GLN A 63 7.63 -0.71 1.16
C GLN A 63 9.16 -0.77 1.04
N ALA A 64 9.79 0.27 0.49
CA ALA A 64 11.25 0.38 0.42
C ALA A 64 11.88 0.56 1.82
N GLU A 65 11.25 1.33 2.72
CA GLU A 65 11.72 1.45 4.10
C GLU A 65 11.72 0.11 4.84
N VAL A 66 10.67 -0.71 4.64
CA VAL A 66 10.59 -2.07 5.17
C VAL A 66 11.68 -2.96 4.58
N TRP A 67 11.90 -2.88 3.27
CA TRP A 67 13.00 -3.59 2.61
C TRP A 67 14.33 -3.28 3.28
N ASP A 68 14.67 -2.00 3.41
CA ASP A 68 15.94 -1.57 4.02
C ASP A 68 16.06 -2.06 5.47
N HIS A 69 14.96 -2.02 6.24
CA HIS A 69 14.96 -2.53 7.61
C HIS A 69 15.22 -4.03 7.66
N VAL A 70 14.54 -4.82 6.84
CA VAL A 70 14.69 -6.28 6.83
C VAL A 70 16.07 -6.69 6.31
N ARG A 71 16.57 -6.05 5.25
CA ARG A 71 17.95 -6.25 4.74
C ARG A 71 19.01 -5.90 5.78
N SER A 72 18.71 -4.97 6.69
CA SER A 72 19.57 -4.63 7.83
C SER A 72 19.44 -5.59 9.03
N GLY A 73 18.65 -6.67 8.93
CA GLY A 73 18.39 -7.59 10.04
C GLY A 73 17.48 -7.02 11.14
N ARG A 74 16.71 -5.95 10.86
CA ARG A 74 15.79 -5.34 11.85
C ARG A 74 14.40 -5.96 11.78
N HIS A 75 13.85 -6.31 12.95
CA HIS A 75 12.42 -6.60 13.08
C HIS A 75 11.61 -5.32 12.85
N THR A 76 10.55 -5.41 12.05
CA THR A 76 9.79 -4.24 11.59
C THR A 76 8.30 -4.43 11.83
N VAL A 77 7.64 -3.41 12.39
CA VAL A 77 6.18 -3.34 12.52
C VAL A 77 5.66 -2.32 11.51
N VAL A 78 4.75 -2.74 10.63
CA VAL A 78 4.23 -1.89 9.55
C VAL A 78 2.82 -1.40 9.88
N VAL A 79 2.67 -0.10 10.12
CA VAL A 79 1.37 0.53 10.39
C VAL A 79 0.98 1.40 9.20
N THR A 80 0.21 0.84 8.27
CA THR A 80 -0.32 1.58 7.11
C THR A 80 -1.80 1.25 6.86
N PRO A 81 -2.59 2.17 6.27
CA PRO A 81 -4.02 1.95 6.01
C PRO A 81 -4.32 0.71 5.16
N THR A 82 -5.55 0.19 5.20
CA THR A 82 -5.98 -0.91 4.31
C THR A 82 -5.76 -0.53 2.84
N ALA A 83 -5.46 -1.53 2.00
CA ALA A 83 -5.14 -1.36 0.57
C ALA A 83 -3.87 -0.54 0.24
N SER A 84 -3.02 -0.23 1.23
CA SER A 84 -1.71 0.43 1.04
C SER A 84 -0.58 -0.46 0.48
N GLY A 85 -0.86 -1.73 0.16
CA GLY A 85 0.17 -2.67 -0.30
C GLY A 85 1.03 -3.29 0.81
N LYS A 86 0.52 -3.44 2.04
CA LYS A 86 1.19 -4.17 3.15
C LYS A 86 1.63 -5.59 2.78
N THR A 87 0.88 -6.28 1.92
CA THR A 87 1.22 -7.62 1.46
C THR A 87 2.61 -7.69 0.83
N LEU A 88 2.97 -6.68 0.06
CA LEU A 88 4.29 -6.63 -0.56
C LEU A 88 5.41 -6.35 0.47
N CYS A 89 5.10 -5.66 1.58
CA CYS A 89 6.07 -5.34 2.62
C CYS A 89 6.68 -6.58 3.27
N TYR A 90 5.91 -7.66 3.43
CA TYR A 90 6.45 -8.93 3.92
C TYR A 90 6.78 -9.91 2.79
N ASN A 91 6.02 -9.95 1.69
CA ASN A 91 6.29 -10.89 0.61
C ASN A 91 7.62 -10.64 -0.10
N LEU A 92 7.97 -9.38 -0.38
CA LEU A 92 9.20 -9.06 -1.10
C LEU A 92 10.46 -9.56 -0.35
N PRO A 93 10.68 -9.21 0.93
CA PRO A 93 11.84 -9.73 1.67
C PRO A 93 11.78 -11.24 1.91
N THR A 94 10.59 -11.83 2.17
CA THR A 94 10.46 -13.28 2.32
C THR A 94 10.85 -14.02 1.04
N LEU A 95 10.35 -13.59 -0.11
CA LEU A 95 10.69 -14.20 -1.40
C LEU A 95 12.17 -14.00 -1.74
N GLN A 96 12.75 -12.83 -1.44
CA GLN A 96 14.19 -12.62 -1.61
C GLN A 96 14.99 -13.63 -0.79
N ALA A 97 14.67 -13.79 0.51
CA ALA A 97 15.38 -14.71 1.39
C ALA A 97 15.31 -16.16 0.88
N LEU A 98 14.14 -16.59 0.38
CA LEU A 98 13.96 -17.92 -0.22
C LEU A 98 14.77 -18.13 -1.51
N LEU A 99 15.09 -17.05 -2.24
CA LEU A 99 15.93 -17.13 -3.45
C LEU A 99 17.42 -17.08 -3.13
N GLU A 100 17.80 -16.44 -2.02
CA GLU A 100 19.19 -16.34 -1.57
C GLU A 100 19.66 -17.58 -0.80
N ASP A 101 18.76 -18.27 -0.09
CA ASP A 101 19.05 -19.46 0.70
C ASP A 101 17.97 -20.56 0.48
N GLU A 102 18.36 -21.66 -0.15
CA GLU A 102 17.49 -22.82 -0.40
C GLU A 102 17.01 -23.53 0.88
N HIS A 103 17.66 -23.27 2.02
CA HIS A 103 17.25 -23.79 3.33
C HIS A 103 16.38 -22.81 4.11
N ALA A 104 16.17 -21.58 3.63
CA ALA A 104 15.29 -20.62 4.26
C ALA A 104 13.84 -21.13 4.26
N ARG A 105 13.10 -20.72 5.29
CA ARG A 105 11.67 -21.06 5.46
C ARG A 105 10.88 -19.77 5.69
N ALA A 106 9.69 -19.73 5.07
CA ALA A 106 8.71 -18.65 5.22
C ALA A 106 7.82 -18.84 6.45
#